data_AF-A0A533SQF4-F1
#
_entry.id   AF-A0A533SQF4-F1
#
_cell.length_a   1.000
_cell.length_b   1.000
_cell.length_c   1.000
_cell.angle_alpha   90.00
_cell.angle_beta   90.00
_cell.angle_gamma   90.00
#
_symmetry.space_group_name_H-M   'P 1'
#
loop_
_entity.id
_entity.type
_entity.pdbx_description
1 polymer ?
#
loop_
_entity_poly.entity_id
_entity_poly.type
_entity_poly.pdbx_seq_one_letter_code
_entity_poly.pdbx_strand_id
1 'polypeptide(L)'
;MASNPYILGLVLVVVGLAFWLFTRLALRSSRAVKPPREAAITPVKGSLSPHTDALIAVQLGGRISQINQRAREIFHLEEGETPDLELLARRVRPSEEFLTLCAAEGKGRFMLDGRLAEASSYALSSGPQPVLL
;
A
#
# COMPACT_ATOMS: atom_id res chain seq x y z
N MET A 1 -5.22 -25.07 52.16
CA MET A 1 -4.05 -24.43 51.49
C MET A 1 -4.37 -22.96 51.34
N ALA A 2 -3.87 -22.11 52.25
CA ALA A 2 -4.12 -20.68 52.21
C ALA A 2 -3.32 -20.05 51.06
N SER A 3 -4.01 -19.57 50.04
CA SER A 3 -3.40 -18.86 48.92
C SER A 3 -2.80 -17.56 49.45
N ASN A 4 -1.48 -17.47 49.52
CA ASN A 4 -0.80 -16.26 49.99
C ASN A 4 -1.21 -15.08 49.08
N PRO A 5 -1.80 -14.01 49.63
CA PRO A 5 -2.28 -12.87 48.83
C PRO A 5 -1.14 -12.18 48.06
N TYR A 6 0.09 -12.27 48.57
CA TYR A 6 1.29 -11.82 47.87
C TYR A 6 1.59 -12.61 46.59
N ILE A 7 1.31 -13.91 46.57
CA ILE A 7 1.50 -14.76 45.38
C ILE A 7 0.49 -14.36 44.31
N LEU A 8 -0.76 -14.11 44.70
CA LEU A 8 -1.81 -13.62 43.79
C LEU A 8 -1.44 -12.26 43.19
N GLY A 9 -0.95 -11.33 44.01
CA GLY A 9 -0.48 -10.02 43.54
C GLY A 9 0.70 -10.13 42.58
N LEU A 10 1.69 -10.97 42.90
CA LEU A 10 2.86 -11.17 42.05
C LEU A 10 2.49 -11.81 40.71
N VAL A 11 1.59 -12.79 40.69
CA VAL A 11 1.09 -13.41 39.46
C VAL A 11 0.38 -12.37 38.59
N LEU A 12 -0.48 -11.53 39.16
CA LEU A 12 -1.17 -10.45 38.44
C LEU A 12 -0.19 -9.45 37.80
N VAL A 13 0.84 -9.05 38.53
CA VAL A 13 1.87 -8.12 38.02
C VAL A 13 2.64 -8.76 36.87
N VAL A 14 3.08 -10.01 37.01
CA VAL A 14 3.84 -10.71 35.96
C VAL A 14 3.01 -10.91 34.71
N VAL A 15 1.75 -11.32 34.84
CA VAL A 15 0.83 -11.50 33.71
C VAL A 15 0.55 -10.17 33.00
N GLY A 16 0.30 -9.10 33.77
CA GLY A 16 0.10 -7.77 33.21
C GLY A 16 1.33 -7.25 32.47
N LEU A 17 2.53 -7.43 33.03
CA LEU A 17 3.77 -7.03 32.39
C LEU A 17 4.01 -7.82 31.10
N ALA A 18 3.78 -9.14 31.12
CA ALA A 18 3.92 -9.99 29.95
C ALA A 18 2.96 -9.57 28.83
N PHE A 19 1.69 -9.31 29.16
CA PHE A 19 0.69 -8.87 28.18
C PHE A 19 1.02 -7.50 27.60
N TRP A 20 1.48 -6.57 28.43
CA TRP A 20 1.92 -5.24 27.99
C TRP A 20 3.15 -5.32 27.07
N LEU A 21 4.14 -6.14 27.43
CA LEU A 21 5.33 -6.35 26.62
C LEU A 21 4.97 -6.98 25.26
N PHE A 22 4.11 -8.00 25.27
CA PHE A 22 3.64 -8.68 24.07
C PHE A 22 2.89 -7.73 23.14
N THR A 23 1.96 -6.94 23.67
CA THR A 23 1.19 -5.94 22.92
C THR A 23 2.12 -4.89 22.32
N ARG A 24 3.09 -4.38 23.10
CA ARG A 24 4.07 -3.40 22.62
C ARG A 24 4.98 -3.99 21.55
N LEU A 25 5.39 -5.25 21.67
CA LEU A 25 6.22 -5.93 20.69
C LEU A 25 5.45 -6.20 19.39
N ALA A 26 4.18 -6.60 19.48
CA ALA A 26 3.29 -6.78 18.33
C ALA A 26 3.04 -5.47 17.58
N LEU A 27 2.78 -4.36 18.29
CA LEU A 27 2.67 -3.03 17.69
C LEU A 27 3.98 -2.56 17.05
N ARG A 28 5.12 -2.86 17.68
CA ARG A 28 6.44 -2.49 17.15
C ARG A 28 6.81 -3.33 15.92
N SER A 29 6.42 -4.60 15.89
CA SER A 29 6.57 -5.49 14.73
C SER A 29 5.69 -5.02 13.56
N SER A 30 4.47 -4.55 13.85
CA SER A 30 3.57 -4.00 12.84
C SER A 30 4.07 -2.68 12.23
N ARG A 31 4.88 -1.89 12.98
CA ARG A 31 5.58 -0.70 12.45
C ARG A 31 6.87 -1.02 11.69
N ALA A 32 7.33 -2.28 11.71
CA ALA A 32 8.52 -2.72 10.97
C ALA A 32 8.19 -3.14 9.52
N VAL A 33 6.92 -3.11 9.12
CA VAL A 33 6.56 -2.99 7.70
C VAL A 33 6.85 -1.55 7.27
N LYS A 34 8.14 -1.23 7.21
CA LYS A 34 8.63 -0.17 6.33
C LYS A 34 7.98 -0.44 4.97
N PRO A 35 7.33 0.54 4.32
CA PRO A 35 7.07 0.40 2.89
C PRO A 35 8.40 -0.02 2.27
N PRO A 36 8.45 -1.06 1.42
CA PRO A 36 9.64 -1.40 0.66
C PRO A 36 10.25 -0.11 0.13
N ARG A 37 11.32 0.33 0.81
CA ARG A 37 12.23 1.37 0.36
C ARG A 37 12.54 0.92 -1.05
N GLU A 38 12.15 1.72 -2.04
CA GLU A 38 12.47 1.54 -3.46
C GLU A 38 13.74 0.70 -3.54
N ALA A 39 13.55 -0.59 -3.80
CA ALA A 39 14.67 -1.41 -4.21
C ALA A 39 15.09 -0.72 -5.49
N ALA A 40 16.18 0.04 -5.42
CA ALA A 40 16.77 0.69 -6.56
C ALA A 40 16.94 -0.40 -7.60
N ILE A 41 15.99 -0.46 -8.52
CA ILE A 41 15.98 -1.40 -9.62
C ILE A 41 17.27 -1.04 -10.33
N THR A 42 18.23 -1.96 -10.33
CA THR A 42 19.47 -1.77 -11.06
C THR A 42 19.03 -1.45 -12.48
N PRO A 43 19.32 -0.24 -13.00
CA PRO A 43 18.80 0.16 -14.29
C PRO A 43 19.40 -0.84 -15.29
N VAL A 44 18.54 -1.68 -15.86
CA VAL A 44 18.91 -2.47 -17.03
C VAL A 44 19.38 -1.43 -18.05
N LYS A 45 20.69 -1.44 -18.34
CA LYS A 45 21.30 -0.66 -19.43
C LYS A 45 20.83 -1.24 -20.77
N GLY A 46 19.55 -1.11 -21.02
CA GLY A 46 18.89 -1.29 -22.30
C GLY A 46 18.01 -0.07 -22.47
N SER A 47 17.96 0.47 -23.69
CA SER A 47 17.01 1.51 -24.07
C SER A 47 15.60 0.95 -23.98
N LEU A 48 15.07 0.83 -22.75
CA LEU A 48 13.67 0.56 -22.50
C LEU A 48 12.97 1.87 -22.85
N SER A 49 12.16 1.85 -23.90
CA SER A 49 11.32 2.97 -24.29
C SER A 49 10.66 3.56 -23.05
N PRO A 50 10.58 4.90 -22.91
CA PRO A 50 9.92 5.53 -21.78
C PRO A 50 8.52 4.90 -21.64
N HIS A 51 8.30 4.16 -20.56
CA HIS A 51 7.03 3.49 -20.31
C HIS A 51 5.98 4.60 -20.27
N THR A 52 5.15 4.65 -21.30
CA THR A 52 4.26 5.78 -21.56
C THR A 52 3.06 5.78 -20.60
N ASP A 53 2.79 4.60 -20.02
CA ASP A 53 1.61 4.36 -19.21
C ASP A 53 1.85 4.63 -17.72
N ALA A 54 0.81 5.16 -17.07
CA ALA A 54 0.75 5.32 -15.63
C ALA A 54 0.41 3.99 -14.96
N LEU A 55 1.23 3.57 -14.00
CA LEU A 55 1.07 2.31 -13.28
C LEU A 55 0.91 2.58 -11.79
N ILE A 56 -0.11 1.95 -11.19
CA ILE A 56 -0.43 2.02 -9.76
C ILE A 56 -0.71 0.59 -9.28
N ALA A 57 0.00 0.18 -8.22
CA ALA A 57 -0.26 -1.08 -7.54
C ALA A 57 -1.02 -0.81 -6.24
N VAL A 58 -2.19 -1.41 -6.09
CA VAL A 58 -3.07 -1.25 -4.93
C VAL A 58 -3.14 -2.58 -4.17
N GLN A 59 -2.96 -2.52 -2.84
CA GLN A 59 -3.11 -3.66 -1.93
C GLN A 59 -4.56 -3.81 -1.47
N LEU A 60 -4.90 -5.00 -1.00
CA LEU A 60 -6.14 -5.23 -0.27
C LEU A 60 -6.27 -4.21 0.88
N GLY A 61 -7.43 -3.56 0.95
CA GLY A 61 -7.68 -2.46 1.88
C GLY A 61 -7.39 -1.06 1.32
N GLY A 62 -7.16 -0.93 0.00
CA GLY A 62 -7.11 0.37 -0.68
C GLY A 62 -5.81 1.15 -0.49
N ARG A 63 -4.76 0.51 0.03
CA ARG A 63 -3.45 1.14 0.19
C ARG A 63 -2.64 1.02 -1.09
N ILE A 64 -2.04 2.12 -1.54
CA ILE A 64 -1.14 2.11 -2.70
C ILE A 64 0.22 1.57 -2.24
N SER A 65 0.66 0.45 -2.83
CA SER A 65 1.97 -0.14 -2.54
C SER A 65 3.08 0.48 -3.39
N GLN A 66 2.82 0.67 -4.68
CA GLN A 66 3.76 1.25 -5.63
C GLN A 66 3.04 2.15 -6.63
N ILE A 67 3.76 3.16 -7.10
CA ILE A 67 3.32 4.09 -8.14
C ILE A 67 4.55 4.48 -8.97
N ASN A 68 4.43 4.42 -10.30
CA ASN A 68 5.53 4.81 -11.17
C ASN A 68 5.62 6.35 -11.31
N GLN A 69 6.75 6.85 -11.82
CA GLN A 69 6.96 8.29 -12.00
C GLN A 69 5.90 8.92 -12.90
N ARG A 70 5.50 8.22 -13.97
CA ARG A 70 4.50 8.72 -14.90
C ARG A 70 3.13 8.94 -14.25
N ALA A 71 2.71 8.01 -13.40
CA ALA A 71 1.50 8.17 -12.60
C ALA A 71 1.64 9.33 -11.61
N ARG A 72 2.80 9.49 -10.95
CA ARG A 72 3.04 10.65 -10.06
C ARG A 72 2.88 11.99 -10.79
N GLU A 73 3.43 12.11 -11.99
CA GLU A 73 3.30 13.32 -12.82
C GLU A 73 1.84 13.60 -13.19
N ILE A 74 1.14 12.57 -13.68
CA ILE A 74 -0.25 12.67 -14.13
C ILE A 74 -1.18 13.01 -12.97
N PHE A 75 -0.91 12.49 -11.78
CA PHE A 75 -1.64 12.80 -10.55
C PHE A 75 -1.07 13.98 -9.77
N HIS A 76 -0.12 14.74 -10.34
CA HIS A 76 0.57 15.86 -9.69
C HIS A 76 0.96 15.61 -8.22
N LEU A 77 1.61 14.48 -7.96
CA LEU A 77 2.16 14.13 -6.65
C LEU A 77 3.55 14.74 -6.49
N GLU A 78 3.82 15.31 -5.31
CA GLU A 78 5.15 15.85 -5.01
C GLU A 78 6.19 14.75 -4.79
N GLU A 79 7.47 15.08 -4.98
CA GLU A 79 8.56 14.15 -4.71
C GLU A 79 8.59 13.77 -3.22
N GLY A 80 8.45 12.47 -2.94
CA GLY A 80 8.39 11.95 -1.57
C GLY A 80 7.01 12.01 -0.91
N GLU A 81 5.98 12.53 -1.59
CA GLU A 81 4.60 12.47 -1.12
C GLU A 81 4.12 11.00 -1.09
N THR A 82 3.48 10.62 0.02
CA THR A 82 2.85 9.31 0.18
C THR A 82 1.52 9.30 -0.58
N PRO A 83 1.38 8.49 -1.63
CA PRO A 83 0.16 8.48 -2.43
C PRO A 83 -1.02 7.92 -1.62
N ASP A 84 -2.15 8.63 -1.63
CA ASP A 84 -3.41 8.21 -1.03
C ASP A 84 -4.46 7.98 -2.11
N LEU A 85 -5.03 6.78 -2.14
CA LEU A 85 -6.02 6.37 -3.13
C LEU A 85 -7.24 7.28 -3.13
N GLU A 86 -7.67 7.74 -1.95
CA GLU A 86 -8.80 8.66 -1.81
C GLU A 86 -8.51 10.02 -2.44
N LEU A 87 -7.27 10.51 -2.30
CA LEU A 87 -6.84 11.77 -2.93
C LEU A 87 -6.75 11.63 -4.44
N LEU A 88 -6.26 10.48 -4.95
CA LEU A 88 -6.24 10.21 -6.38
C LEU A 88 -7.66 10.14 -6.95
N ALA A 89 -8.56 9.41 -6.28
CA ALA A 89 -9.94 9.24 -6.70
C ALA A 89 -10.71 10.56 -6.80
N ARG A 90 -10.42 11.55 -5.93
CA ARG A 90 -11.04 12.88 -5.98
C ARG A 90 -10.71 13.69 -7.23
N ARG A 91 -9.57 13.39 -7.88
CA ARG A 91 -9.16 14.05 -9.14
C ARG A 91 -9.76 13.39 -10.36
N VAL A 92 -10.31 12.19 -10.18
CA VAL A 92 -10.94 11.39 -11.22
C VAL A 92 -12.45 11.57 -11.20
N ARG A 93 -13.08 11.64 -12.38
CA ARG A 93 -14.53 11.69 -12.53
C ARG A 93 -15.02 10.67 -13.57
N PRO A 94 -15.95 9.76 -13.22
CA PRO A 94 -16.47 9.48 -11.89
C PRO A 94 -15.43 8.77 -11.01
N SER A 95 -15.38 9.11 -9.73
CA SER A 95 -14.45 8.53 -8.76
C SER A 95 -14.70 7.03 -8.53
N GLU A 96 -15.96 6.62 -8.61
CA GLU A 96 -16.43 5.26 -8.36
C GLU A 96 -15.87 4.29 -9.40
N GLU A 97 -15.76 4.70 -10.67
CA GLU A 97 -15.21 3.86 -11.74
C GLU A 97 -13.74 3.55 -11.48
N PHE A 98 -12.96 4.57 -11.09
CA PHE A 98 -11.56 4.40 -10.73
C PHE A 98 -11.39 3.48 -9.51
N LEU A 99 -12.16 3.71 -8.45
CA LEU A 99 -12.11 2.88 -7.24
C LEU A 99 -12.55 1.43 -7.53
N THR A 100 -13.53 1.24 -8.41
CA THR A 100 -13.99 -0.10 -8.84
C THR A 100 -12.87 -0.85 -9.56
N LEU A 101 -12.15 -0.18 -10.46
CA LEU A 101 -10.97 -0.77 -11.11
C LEU A 101 -9.84 -1.06 -10.12
N CYS A 102 -9.67 -0.28 -9.05
CA CYS A 102 -8.70 -0.61 -8.01
C CYS A 102 -9.12 -1.81 -7.15
N ALA A 103 -10.41 -2.13 -7.09
CA ALA A 103 -10.95 -3.21 -6.28
C ALA A 103 -11.09 -4.54 -7.07
N ALA A 104 -11.32 -4.47 -8.37
CA ALA A 104 -11.56 -5.63 -9.23
C ALA A 104 -10.87 -5.48 -10.60
N GLU A 105 -10.49 -6.63 -11.19
CA GLU A 105 -9.97 -6.67 -12.55
C GLU A 105 -11.01 -6.16 -13.55
N GLY A 106 -10.55 -5.45 -14.57
CA GLY A 106 -11.45 -4.90 -15.57
C GLY A 106 -10.83 -3.80 -16.41
N LYS A 107 -11.67 -3.16 -17.22
CA LYS A 107 -11.30 -1.99 -18.01
C LYS A 107 -12.37 -0.94 -17.81
N GLY A 108 -11.97 0.31 -17.70
CA GLY A 108 -12.88 1.43 -17.54
C GLY A 108 -12.29 2.71 -18.07
N ARG A 109 -13.14 3.73 -18.16
CA ARG A 109 -12.76 5.04 -18.68
C ARG A 109 -13.25 6.10 -17.72
N PHE A 110 -12.40 7.06 -17.42
CA PHE A 110 -12.72 8.15 -16.52
C PHE A 110 -12.00 9.42 -16.95
N MET A 111 -12.49 10.56 -16.49
CA MET A 111 -11.85 11.86 -16.72
C MET A 111 -10.83 12.11 -15.61
N LEU A 112 -9.61 12.47 -15.98
CA LEU A 112 -8.56 12.92 -15.08
C LEU A 112 -8.06 14.28 -15.58
N ASP A 113 -8.20 15.31 -14.74
CA ASP A 113 -7.84 16.70 -15.07
C ASP A 113 -8.41 17.18 -16.42
N GLY A 114 -9.66 16.78 -16.69
CA GLY A 114 -10.37 17.16 -17.93
C GLY A 114 -9.96 16.36 -19.18
N ARG A 115 -9.13 15.33 -19.05
CA ARG A 115 -8.76 14.41 -20.14
C ARG A 115 -9.38 13.04 -19.93
N LEU A 116 -9.86 12.43 -21.01
CA LEU A 116 -10.35 11.06 -20.96
C LEU A 116 -9.15 10.11 -20.82
N ALA A 117 -9.13 9.34 -19.74
CA ALA A 117 -8.16 8.30 -19.47
C ALA A 117 -8.82 6.93 -19.61
N GLU A 118 -8.08 5.99 -20.21
CA GLU A 118 -8.44 4.58 -20.25
C GLU A 118 -7.56 3.82 -19.28
N ALA A 119 -8.17 2.98 -18.45
CA ALA A 119 -7.46 2.21 -17.45
C ALA A 119 -7.84 0.73 -17.56
N SER A 120 -6.85 -0.13 -17.32
CA SER A 120 -7.02 -1.58 -17.21
C SER A 120 -6.45 -2.03 -15.86
N SER A 121 -7.21 -2.85 -15.16
CA SER A 121 -6.85 -3.43 -13.87
C SER A 121 -6.65 -4.93 -13.99
N TYR A 122 -5.56 -5.41 -13.40
CA TYR A 122 -5.15 -6.81 -13.39
C TYR A 122 -4.80 -7.20 -11.95
N ALA A 123 -5.25 -8.36 -11.52
CA ALA A 123 -4.96 -8.91 -10.21
C ALA A 123 -3.57 -9.54 -10.28
N LEU A 124 -2.65 -8.93 -9.53
CA LEU A 124 -1.30 -9.43 -9.43
C LEU A 124 -1.26 -10.53 -8.36
N SER A 125 -1.25 -11.79 -8.80
CA SER A 125 -0.84 -12.93 -7.95
C SER A 125 0.68 -13.05 -7.98
N SER A 126 1.41 -12.00 -7.60
CA SER A 126 2.87 -12.04 -7.67
C SER A 126 3.46 -12.57 -6.36
N GLY A 127 4.04 -13.78 -6.43
CA GLY A 127 5.23 -14.13 -5.66
C GLY A 127 6.44 -13.26 -6.09
N PRO A 128 7.69 -13.60 -5.72
CA PRO A 128 8.86 -12.72 -5.83
C PRO A 128 9.38 -12.45 -7.27
N GLN A 129 8.54 -12.54 -8.30
CA GLN A 129 8.93 -12.47 -9.71
C GLN A 129 8.19 -11.37 -10.50
N PRO A 130 8.82 -10.86 -11.57
CA PRO A 130 8.32 -9.73 -12.33
C PRO A 130 7.08 -10.09 -13.16
N VAL A 131 6.12 -9.16 -13.21
CA VAL A 131 4.92 -9.23 -14.06
C VAL A 131 5.08 -8.23 -15.21
N LEU A 132 4.75 -8.66 -16.42
CA LEU A 132 4.74 -7.84 -17.64
C LEU A 132 3.29 -7.54 -18.02
N LEU A 133 2.95 -6.26 -18.13
CA LEU A 133 1.68 -5.71 -18.60
C LEU A 133 1.94 -4.65 -19.66
#